data_AF-A0A2L0UID7-F1
#
_entry.id   AF-A0A2L0UID7-F1
#
_cell.length_a   1.000
_cell.length_b   1.000
_cell.length_c   1.000
_cell.angle_alpha   90.00
_cell.angle_beta   90.00
_cell.angle_gamma   90.00
#
_symmetry.space_group_name_H-M   'P 1'
#
loop_
_entity.id
_entity.type
_entity.pdbx_description
1 polymer ?
#
loop_
_entity_poly.entity_id
_entity_poly.type
_entity_poly.pdbx_seq_one_letter_code
_entity_poly.pdbx_strand_id
1 'polypeptide(L)' 'MLTVPENFPPAYVSYLEAQDEGFAETVLMVMKQSVAEGKHGILISNQALDRGAETSKEIPFGEVVEGTR' A
#
# COMPACT_ATOMS: atom_id res chain seq x y z
N MET A 1 -7.12 -3.69 15.24
CA MET A 1 -5.74 -3.13 15.30
C MET A 1 -4.80 -3.96 14.45
N LEU A 2 -4.43 -3.44 13.28
CA LEU A 2 -3.41 -4.06 12.42
C LEU A 2 -2.01 -3.92 13.04
N THR A 3 -1.26 -5.02 13.11
CA THR A 3 0.15 -4.97 13.50
C THR A 3 1.00 -4.60 12.28
N VAL A 4 1.52 -3.37 12.26
CA VAL A 4 2.41 -2.88 11.21
C VAL A 4 3.86 -3.21 11.57
N PRO A 5 4.66 -3.83 10.67
CA PRO A 5 6.07 -4.13 10.92
C PRO A 5 6.91 -2.85 11.11
N GLU A 6 7.90 -2.87 12.02
CA GLU A 6 8.76 -1.71 12.32
C GLU A 6 9.62 -1.26 11.13
N ASN A 7 9.83 -2.11 10.12
CA ASN A 7 10.62 -1.82 8.93
C ASN A 7 9.81 -1.21 7.78
N PHE A 8 8.55 -0.81 8.03
CA PHE A 8 7.73 -0.18 7.01
C PHE A 8 8.16 1.27 6.75
N PRO A 9 8.21 1.70 5.48
CA PRO A 9 8.35 3.10 5.12
C PRO A 9 7.28 3.97 5.81
N PRO A 10 7.61 5.20 6.27
CA PRO A 10 6.66 6.05 6.97
C PRO A 10 5.35 6.30 6.20
N ALA A 11 5.43 6.48 4.88
CA ALA A 11 4.24 6.69 4.05
C ALA A 11 3.30 5.47 4.05
N TYR A 12 3.83 4.26 4.23
CA TYR A 12 3.02 3.04 4.29
C TYR A 12 2.23 2.99 5.60
N VAL A 13 2.91 3.31 6.70
CA VAL A 13 2.29 3.39 8.03
C VAL A 13 1.17 4.44 8.03
N SER A 14 1.49 5.66 7.59
CA SER A 14 0.50 6.75 7.54
C SER A 14 -0.68 6.44 6.64
N TYR A 15 -0.45 5.75 5.52
CA TYR A 15 -1.54 5.34 4.64
C TYR A 15 -2.45 4.31 5.33
N LEU A 16 -1.89 3.28 5.96
CA LEU A 16 -2.66 2.24 6.68
C LEU A 16 -3.48 2.79 7.84
N GLU A 17 -2.93 3.75 8.59
CA GLU A 17 -3.64 4.42 9.70
C GLU A 17 -4.86 5.22 9.24
N ALA A 18 -4.87 5.67 7.99
CA ALA A 18 -5.98 6.43 7.40
C ALA A 18 -7.07 5.54 6.75
N GLN A 19 -6.87 4.22 6.67
CA GLN A 19 -7.81 3.31 6.01
C GLN A 19 -8.78 2.62 6.98
N ASP A 20 -9.91 2.16 6.46
CA ASP A 20 -10.79 1.21 7.15
C ASP A 20 -10.09 -0.14 7.34
N GLU A 21 -10.46 -0.89 8.39
CA GLU A 21 -9.76 -2.13 8.76
C GLU A 21 -9.72 -3.17 7.63
N GLY A 22 -10.82 -3.32 6.88
CA GLY A 22 -10.92 -4.31 5.80
C GLY A 22 -10.01 -3.98 4.61
N PHE A 23 -9.99 -2.72 4.19
CA PHE A 23 -9.10 -2.30 3.12
C PHE A 23 -7.63 -2.24 3.56
N ALA A 24 -7.37 -1.83 4.81
CA ALA A 24 -6.02 -1.79 5.36
C ALA A 24 -5.34 -3.18 5.35
N GLU A 25 -6.08 -4.26 5.63
CA GLU A 25 -5.55 -5.64 5.52
C GLU A 25 -5.13 -5.97 4.08
N THR A 26 -5.95 -5.59 3.10
CA THR A 26 -5.64 -5.79 1.68
C THR A 26 -4.36 -5.06 1.29
N VAL A 27 -4.26 -3.79 1.66
CA VAL A 27 -3.09 -2.95 1.37
C VAL A 27 -1.84 -3.45 2.09
N LEU A 28 -1.96 -3.91 3.34
CA LEU A 28 -0.85 -4.45 4.12
C LEU A 28 -0.19 -5.64 3.44
N MET A 29 -0.97 -6.53 2.81
CA MET A 29 -0.41 -7.67 2.07
C MET A 29 0.47 -7.23 0.90
N VAL A 30 0.05 -6.19 0.16
CA VAL A 30 0.81 -5.63 -0.96
C VAL A 30 2.05 -4.87 -0.47
N MET A 31 1.92 -4.12 0.63
CA MET A 31 3.06 -3.42 1.25
C MET A 31 4.13 -4.40 1.76
N LYS A 32 3.74 -5.56 2.32
CA LYS A 32 4.70 -6.61 2.69
C LYS A 32 5.48 -7.12 1.50
N GLN A 33 4.83 -7.31 0.35
CA GLN A 33 5.50 -7.69 -0.89
C GLN A 33 6.48 -6.59 -1.34
N SER A 34 6.03 -5.34 -1.37
CA SER A 34 6.87 -4.19 -1.72
C SER A 34 8.12 -4.09 -0.85
N VAL A 35 7.98 -4.28 0.47
CA VAL A 35 9.10 -4.27 1.42
C VAL A 35 10.04 -5.45 1.22
N ALA A 36 9.50 -6.65 0.93
CA ALA A 36 10.31 -7.82 0.64
C ALA A 36 11.14 -7.65 -0.65
N GLU A 37 10.58 -6.98 -1.67
CA GLU A 37 11.27 -6.71 -2.92
C GLU A 37 12.21 -5.50 -2.86
N GLY A 38 11.86 -4.48 -2.08
CA GLY A 38 12.64 -3.25 -1.87
C GLY A 38 12.77 -2.37 -3.13
N LYS A 39 11.90 -2.54 -4.12
CA LYS A 39 12.06 -1.94 -5.48
C LYS A 39 10.95 -0.99 -5.89
N HIS A 40 9.71 -1.28 -5.49
CA HIS A 40 8.52 -0.69 -6.07
C HIS A 40 7.57 -0.21 -4.98
N GLY A 41 6.94 0.95 -5.20
CA GLY A 41 5.92 1.51 -4.32
C GLY A 41 4.54 0.91 -4.55
N ILE A 42 3.52 1.52 -3.93
CA ILE A 42 2.15 1.03 -3.97
C ILE A 42 1.27 1.94 -4.82
N LEU A 43 0.59 1.36 -5.80
CA LEU A 43 -0.52 2.00 -6.50
C LEU A 43 -1.82 1.57 -5.85
N ILE A 44 -2.62 2.55 -5.46
CA ILE A 44 -3.99 2.34 -5.00
C ILE A 44 -4.91 2.68 -6.17
N SER A 45 -5.63 1.67 -6.64
CA SER A 45 -6.65 1.83 -7.68
C SER A 45 -8.01 1.98 -7.02
N ASN A 46 -8.65 3.13 -7.23
CA ASN A 46 -10.03 3.34 -6.80
C ASN A 46 -10.94 3.39 -8.04
N GLN A 47 -11.39 2.21 -8.49
CA GLN A 47 -12.41 2.14 -9.55
C GLN A 47 -13.79 2.08 -8.89
N ALA A 48 -14.81 2.62 -9.55
CA ALA A 48 -16.14 2.89 -8.97
C ALA A 48 -16.85 1.71 -8.28
N LEU A 49 -16.38 0.47 -8.51
CA LEU A 49 -16.92 -0.75 -7.91
C LEU A 49 -15.86 -1.59 -7.17
N ASP A 50 -14.58 -1.23 -7.25
CA ASP A 50 -13.51 -2.03 -6.65
C ASP A 50 -12.32 -1.16 -6.23
N ARG A 51 -11.95 -1.28 -4.95
CA ARG A 51 -10.78 -0.61 -4.37
C ARG A 51 -9.67 -1.63 -4.23
N GLY A 52 -8.56 -1.39 -4.90
CA GLY A 52 -7.43 -2.31 -5.00
C GLY A 52 -6.11 -1.67 -4.62
N ALA A 53 -5.12 -2.52 -4.37
CA ALA A 53 -3.74 -2.13 -4.19
C ALA A 53 -2.84 -3.10 -4.97
N GLU A 54 -1.82 -2.57 -5.64
CA GLU A 54 -0.80 -3.37 -6.31
C GLU A 54 0.58 -2.70 -6.21
N THR A 55 1.66 -3.47 -6.37
CA THR A 55 2.99 -2.89 -6.52
C THR A 55 3.13 -2.30 -7.92
N SER A 56 3.74 -1.12 -8.03
CA SER A 56 3.93 -0.46 -9.32
C SER A 56 5.40 -0.11 -9.57
N LYS A 57 5.89 -0.48 -10.74
CA LYS A 57 7.24 -0.13 -11.23
C LYS A 57 7.44 1.36 -11.47
N GLU A 58 6.35 2.11 -11.57
CA GLU A 58 6.35 3.56 -11.84
C GLU A 58 6.40 4.37 -10.54
N ILE A 59 6.14 3.72 -9.40
CA ILE A 59 6.14 4.35 -8.08
C ILE A 59 7.41 3.92 -7.36
N PRO A 60 8.22 4.86 -6.83
CA PRO A 60 9.39 4.54 -6.03
C PRO A 60 9.04 3.71 -4.80
N PHE A 61 9.94 2.82 -4.39
CA PHE A 61 9.80 2.10 -3.13
C PHE A 61 9.57 3.07 -1.95
N GLY A 62 8.60 2.77 -1.10
CA GLY A 62 8.26 3.59 0.06
C GLY A 62 7.26 4.70 -0.23
N GLU A 63 6.78 4.83 -1.46
CA GLU A 63 5.73 5.78 -1.84
C GLU A 63 4.40 5.08 -2.08
N VAL A 64 3.30 5.78 -1.81
CA VAL A 64 1.93 5.34 -2.08
C VAL A 64 1.26 6.40 -2.93
N VAL A 65 0.69 6.00 -4.07
CA VAL A 65 -0.04 6.91 -4.96
C VAL A 65 -1.44 6.36 -5.20
N GLU A 66 -2.44 7.23 -5.07
CA GLU A 66 -3.80 6.94 -5.50
C GLU A 66 -4.00 7.39 -6.95
N GLY A 67 -4.54 6.51 -7.79
CA GLY A 67 -4.70 6.80 -9.21
C GLY A 67 -5.64 5.86 -9.94
N THR A 68 -5.88 6.20 -11.20
CA THR A 68 -6.51 5.29 -12.17
C THR A 68 -5.40 4.65 -12.99
N ARG A 69 -5.49 3.33 -13.14
CA ARG A 69 -4.60 2.55 -14.01
C ARG A 69 -4.89 2.82 -15.48
#